data_AF-A0A9W9EFQ7-F1
#
_entry.id   AF-A0A9W9EFQ7-F1
#
_cell.length_a   1.000
_cell.length_b   1.000
_cell.length_c   1.000
_cell.angle_alpha   90.00
_cell.angle_beta   90.00
_cell.angle_gamma   90.00
#
_symmetry.space_group_name_H-M   'P 1'
#
loop_
_entity.id
_entity.type
_entity.pdbx_description
1 polymer ?
#
loop_
_entity_poly.entity_id
_entity_poly.type
_entity_poly.pdbx_seq_one_letter_code
_entity_poly.pdbx_strand_id
1 'polypeptide(L)'
;MQLTQPADRHGFTIAIICALTIEADAIEELFDETYDRHGEIYSKQFRDPNSYVTGRIGRHNVVLCYMPGIGRGAAASVASSVRVSYTGVQTALVVGICGGVPNPSHNDKIYLGDVIISDSVIQFDFGRQYPGGFQRKMGVKDTLGRPNQEIRSLLQGLKARRARSDFQSKTSQYLQLPQQSGSHWQHPGSEDILFRASFTHKHRAEALSPVCLCFTGHREDDVCSEAVKTTCSKLACDENHIVRRRKVQDSSVSILIGTIASGDTVMKSGECRDRIAASGEENVLGFEMEGAGVWDNISCIVIKGVCDYADSHKNKDWQEYAAASGASATKAFLSIWVPISREDSPPRLNAPEIPRSPCFVGRATEMEELRSAFLSGGTFDRTLLLQGPPGIGKSALTVEYVERFRHKHKDIFWFDASSIPNLISSSSAIRKQINNKFPSTGSVGTVNADLFRRHTQEHQVAELWQAFAFIGSRRANY
;
A
#
# COMPACT_ATOMS: atom_id res chain seq x y z
N MET A 1 17.49 -1.10 18.02
CA MET A 1 16.69 -2.33 17.84
C MET A 1 17.01 -2.87 16.46
N GLN A 2 17.46 -4.12 16.37
CA GLN A 2 17.58 -4.82 15.10
C GLN A 2 16.15 -5.09 14.63
N LEU A 3 15.73 -4.50 13.51
CA LEU A 3 14.41 -4.74 12.94
C LEU A 3 14.42 -6.17 12.38
N THR A 4 13.60 -7.05 12.96
CA THR A 4 13.53 -8.46 12.57
C THR A 4 12.48 -8.66 11.51
N GLN A 5 12.75 -9.56 10.56
CA GLN A 5 11.80 -10.07 9.60
C GLN A 5 10.46 -10.46 10.29
N PRO A 6 9.29 -10.09 9.73
CA PRO A 6 7.99 -10.47 10.29
C PRO A 6 7.82 -11.98 10.43
N ALA A 7 7.20 -12.41 11.54
CA ALA A 7 6.86 -13.82 11.74
C ALA A 7 5.70 -14.28 10.83
N ASP A 8 4.82 -13.37 10.41
CA ASP A 8 3.69 -13.65 9.53
C ASP A 8 3.27 -12.41 8.72
N ARG A 9 2.24 -12.58 7.88
CA ARG A 9 1.71 -11.55 6.98
C ARG A 9 1.13 -10.31 7.68
N HIS A 10 0.84 -10.38 8.99
CA HIS A 10 0.32 -9.23 9.73
C HIS A 10 1.39 -8.17 9.99
N GLY A 11 2.67 -8.53 9.95
CA GLY A 11 3.78 -7.60 10.19
C GLY A 11 4.11 -6.68 9.02
N PHE A 12 3.38 -6.78 7.90
CA PHE A 12 3.52 -5.89 6.75
C PHE A 12 2.46 -4.79 6.78
N THR A 13 2.89 -3.54 6.73
CA THR A 13 2.01 -2.38 6.94
C THR A 13 1.83 -1.51 5.69
N ILE A 14 2.70 -1.70 4.69
CA ILE A 14 2.71 -0.90 3.47
C ILE A 14 2.66 -1.84 2.26
N ALA A 15 1.71 -1.60 1.37
CA ALA A 15 1.72 -2.18 0.03
C ALA A 15 2.37 -1.20 -0.94
N ILE A 16 3.26 -1.66 -1.80
CA ILE A 16 3.77 -0.90 -2.95
C ILE A 16 3.15 -1.53 -4.19
N ILE A 17 2.42 -0.76 -4.99
CA ILE A 17 1.69 -1.25 -6.15
C ILE A 17 2.29 -0.61 -7.41
N CYS A 18 2.78 -1.44 -8.31
CA CYS A 18 3.39 -1.05 -9.57
C CYS A 18 2.60 -1.64 -10.76
N ALA A 19 2.37 -0.82 -11.79
CA ALA A 19 1.60 -1.22 -12.97
C ALA A 19 2.45 -1.99 -13.99
N LEU A 20 3.73 -1.61 -14.10
CA LEU A 20 4.68 -2.17 -15.05
C LEU A 20 5.80 -2.91 -14.31
N THR A 21 6.39 -3.90 -14.98
CA THR A 21 7.54 -4.64 -14.43
C THR A 21 8.73 -3.75 -14.17
N ILE A 22 9.04 -2.81 -15.08
CA ILE A 22 10.14 -1.83 -14.89
C ILE A 22 9.96 -0.98 -13.63
N GLU A 23 8.73 -0.73 -13.19
CA GLU A 23 8.45 0.04 -11.98
C GLU A 23 8.65 -0.83 -10.73
N ALA A 24 8.28 -2.11 -10.80
CA ALA A 24 8.50 -3.08 -9.74
C ALA A 24 10.00 -3.38 -9.57
N ASP A 25 10.70 -3.64 -10.68
CA ASP A 25 12.14 -3.90 -10.70
C ASP A 25 12.90 -2.73 -10.05
N ALA A 26 12.56 -1.49 -10.39
CA ALA A 26 13.16 -0.30 -9.77
C ALA A 26 12.95 -0.21 -8.25
N ILE A 27 11.81 -0.69 -7.73
CA ILE A 27 11.55 -0.76 -6.29
C ILE A 27 12.35 -1.89 -5.64
N GLU A 28 12.46 -3.04 -6.29
CA GLU A 28 13.23 -4.17 -5.76
C GLU A 28 14.72 -3.86 -5.63
N GLU A 29 15.30 -3.13 -6.58
CA GLU A 29 16.68 -2.61 -6.50
C GLU A 29 16.91 -1.74 -5.25
N LEU A 30 15.83 -1.25 -4.64
CA LEU A 30 15.83 -0.38 -3.47
C LEU A 30 15.40 -1.08 -2.19
N PHE A 31 15.13 -2.39 -2.21
CA PHE A 31 14.96 -3.16 -0.98
C PHE A 31 16.26 -3.18 -0.18
N ASP A 32 16.17 -2.96 1.13
CA ASP A 32 17.31 -3.21 2.02
C ASP A 32 17.46 -4.72 2.26
N GLU A 33 16.37 -5.46 2.17
CA GLU A 33 16.31 -6.90 2.37
C GLU A 33 15.08 -7.48 1.68
N THR A 34 15.24 -8.58 0.94
CA THR A 34 14.13 -9.33 0.34
C THR A 34 13.84 -10.54 1.22
N TYR A 35 12.61 -10.64 1.70
CA TYR A 35 12.19 -11.71 2.61
C TYR A 35 11.65 -12.92 1.86
N ASP A 36 10.75 -12.70 0.91
CA ASP A 36 10.10 -13.76 0.15
C ASP A 36 9.76 -13.26 -1.25
N ARG A 37 10.39 -13.87 -2.25
CA ARG A 37 10.24 -13.51 -3.67
C ARG A 37 9.16 -14.35 -4.37
N HIS A 38 8.92 -15.56 -3.89
CA HIS A 38 8.09 -16.56 -4.58
C HIS A 38 6.85 -16.99 -3.77
N GLY A 39 6.62 -16.40 -2.60
CA GLY A 39 5.50 -16.70 -1.73
C GLY A 39 5.69 -18.00 -0.93
N GLU A 40 6.93 -18.44 -0.74
CA GLU A 40 7.26 -19.70 -0.05
C GLU A 40 7.13 -19.58 1.47
N ILE A 41 7.34 -18.38 2.02
CA ILE A 41 7.36 -18.10 3.46
C ILE A 41 6.00 -17.56 3.90
N TYR A 42 5.53 -16.49 3.25
CA TYR A 42 4.34 -15.78 3.70
C TYR A 42 3.07 -16.21 2.98
N SER A 43 3.19 -16.71 1.75
CA SER A 43 2.07 -17.08 0.87
C SER A 43 1.03 -15.94 0.74
N LYS A 44 -0.19 -16.27 0.33
CA LYS A 44 -1.32 -15.34 0.19
C LYS A 44 -2.63 -16.03 0.59
N GLN A 45 -3.70 -15.26 0.78
CA GLN A 45 -4.99 -15.84 1.17
C GLN A 45 -5.52 -16.74 0.05
N PHE A 46 -6.31 -17.76 0.42
CA PHE A 46 -6.96 -18.62 -0.56
C PHE A 46 -7.78 -17.77 -1.55
N ARG A 47 -7.58 -18.03 -2.85
CA ARG A 47 -8.17 -17.28 -4.00
C ARG A 47 -7.64 -15.88 -4.25
N ASP A 48 -6.57 -15.45 -3.59
CA ASP A 48 -5.85 -14.25 -4.02
C ASP A 48 -5.06 -14.56 -5.32
N PRO A 49 -5.40 -13.93 -6.46
CA PRO A 49 -4.75 -14.20 -7.74
C PRO A 49 -3.41 -13.47 -7.90
N ASN A 50 -3.06 -12.52 -7.03
CA ASN A 50 -1.93 -11.62 -7.26
C ASN A 50 -0.57 -12.24 -6.95
N SER A 51 0.49 -11.71 -7.56
CA SER A 51 1.87 -12.04 -7.20
C SER A 51 2.47 -10.94 -6.33
N TYR A 52 3.20 -11.35 -5.29
CA TYR A 52 3.81 -10.46 -4.32
C TYR A 52 5.29 -10.79 -4.12
N VAL A 53 6.07 -9.76 -3.88
CA VAL A 53 7.41 -9.87 -3.31
C VAL A 53 7.40 -9.11 -1.98
N THR A 54 7.95 -9.71 -0.93
CA THR A 54 8.00 -9.10 0.39
C THR A 54 9.42 -8.75 0.77
N GLY A 55 9.58 -7.66 1.51
CA GLY A 55 10.90 -7.20 1.93
C GLY A 55 10.82 -6.04 2.90
N ARG A 56 11.95 -5.35 3.03
CA ARG A 56 12.09 -4.20 3.92
C ARG A 56 12.71 -3.02 3.19
N ILE A 57 12.13 -1.84 3.42
CA ILE A 57 12.71 -0.56 3.03
C ILE A 57 12.76 0.34 4.27
N GLY A 58 13.97 0.68 4.69
CA GLY A 58 14.25 1.38 5.93
C GLY A 58 13.67 0.62 7.12
N ARG A 59 12.68 1.25 7.77
CA ARG A 59 12.00 0.73 8.96
C ARG A 59 10.72 -0.05 8.67
N HIS A 60 10.34 -0.16 7.40
CA HIS A 60 9.02 -0.64 7.00
C HIS A 60 9.12 -2.00 6.34
N ASN A 61 8.27 -2.93 6.78
CA ASN A 61 8.04 -4.17 6.06
C ASN A 61 7.01 -3.90 4.97
N VAL A 62 7.42 -4.14 3.72
CA VAL A 62 6.66 -3.78 2.52
C VAL A 62 6.26 -5.02 1.74
N VAL A 63 5.10 -4.94 1.10
CA VAL A 63 4.62 -5.93 0.12
C VAL A 63 4.59 -5.25 -1.24
N LEU A 64 5.50 -5.61 -2.12
CA LEU A 64 5.48 -5.20 -3.52
C LEU A 64 4.47 -6.07 -4.28
N CYS A 65 3.54 -5.42 -4.98
CA CYS A 65 2.46 -6.04 -5.71
C CYS A 65 2.64 -5.80 -7.21
N TYR A 66 2.68 -6.87 -7.99
CA TYR A 66 2.64 -6.76 -9.45
C TYR A 66 1.20 -6.68 -9.92
N MET A 67 0.89 -5.68 -10.72
CA MET A 67 -0.39 -5.62 -11.40
C MET A 67 -0.42 -6.54 -12.63
N PRO A 68 -1.55 -7.21 -12.92
CA PRO A 68 -1.71 -8.04 -14.11
C PRO A 68 -1.85 -7.21 -15.40
N GLY A 69 -1.97 -5.89 -15.28
CA GLY A 69 -2.12 -4.94 -16.38
C GLY A 69 -2.37 -3.53 -15.85
N ILE A 70 -2.27 -2.55 -16.75
CA ILE A 70 -2.44 -1.11 -16.47
C ILE A 70 -3.93 -0.79 -16.22
N GLY A 71 -4.21 0.27 -15.46
CA GLY A 71 -5.55 0.85 -15.34
C GLY A 71 -6.19 0.62 -13.97
N ARG A 72 -7.25 1.40 -13.70
CA ARG A 72 -7.88 1.49 -12.36
C ARG A 72 -8.51 0.18 -11.93
N GLY A 73 -9.12 -0.56 -12.86
CA GLY A 73 -9.76 -1.85 -12.57
C GLY A 73 -8.76 -2.89 -12.04
N ALA A 74 -7.61 -3.01 -12.70
CA ALA A 74 -6.53 -3.91 -12.26
C ALA A 74 -5.95 -3.43 -10.92
N ALA A 75 -5.70 -2.13 -10.78
CA ALA A 75 -5.19 -1.54 -9.54
C ALA A 75 -6.12 -1.79 -8.34
N ALA A 76 -7.43 -1.60 -8.52
CA ALA A 76 -8.45 -1.86 -7.52
C ALA A 76 -8.51 -3.34 -7.11
N SER A 77 -8.43 -4.25 -8.08
CA SER A 77 -8.38 -5.70 -7.82
C SER A 77 -7.16 -6.09 -7.00
N VAL A 78 -5.99 -5.52 -7.32
CA VAL A 78 -4.77 -5.76 -6.55
C VAL A 78 -4.89 -5.22 -5.14
N ALA A 79 -5.33 -3.97 -4.99
CA ALA A 79 -5.51 -3.31 -3.70
C ALA A 79 -6.51 -4.05 -2.78
N SER A 80 -7.63 -4.53 -3.33
CA SER A 80 -8.61 -5.31 -2.57
C SER A 80 -8.02 -6.61 -2.02
N SER A 81 -7.33 -7.36 -2.88
CA SER A 81 -6.76 -8.65 -2.53
C SER A 81 -5.56 -8.54 -1.58
N VAL A 82 -4.65 -7.58 -1.78
CA VAL A 82 -3.50 -7.41 -0.86
C VAL A 82 -3.97 -7.02 0.54
N ARG A 83 -5.05 -6.24 0.66
CA ARG A 83 -5.64 -5.89 1.97
C ARG A 83 -6.18 -7.09 2.72
N VAL A 84 -6.68 -8.09 1.98
CA VAL A 84 -7.17 -9.36 2.54
C VAL A 84 -6.01 -10.28 2.89
N SER A 85 -4.99 -10.35 2.02
CA SER A 85 -3.82 -11.20 2.23
C SER A 85 -2.88 -10.71 3.33
N TYR A 86 -2.62 -9.41 3.36
CA TYR A 86 -1.72 -8.75 4.28
C TYR A 86 -2.53 -7.77 5.11
N THR A 87 -3.27 -8.31 6.07
CA THR A 87 -4.22 -7.53 6.88
C THR A 87 -3.58 -6.44 7.77
N GLY A 88 -2.25 -6.42 7.90
CA GLY A 88 -1.51 -5.33 8.52
C GLY A 88 -1.40 -4.09 7.62
N VAL A 89 -1.64 -4.22 6.31
CA VAL A 89 -1.54 -3.13 5.33
C VAL A 89 -2.59 -2.07 5.62
N GLN A 90 -2.12 -0.85 5.89
CA GLN A 90 -2.97 0.31 6.18
C GLN A 90 -2.83 1.39 5.12
N THR A 91 -1.73 1.38 4.36
CA THR A 91 -1.44 2.38 3.34
C THR A 91 -0.83 1.71 2.13
N ALA A 92 -1.22 2.16 0.95
CA ALA A 92 -0.60 1.76 -0.31
C ALA A 92 0.23 2.92 -0.89
N LEU A 93 1.37 2.60 -1.49
CA LEU A 93 2.13 3.52 -2.33
C LEU A 93 1.96 3.06 -3.77
N VAL A 94 1.35 3.90 -4.61
CA VAL A 94 1.21 3.62 -6.04
C VAL A 94 2.42 4.24 -6.73
N VAL A 95 3.38 3.39 -7.06
CA VAL A 95 4.68 3.83 -7.57
C VAL A 95 4.79 3.50 -9.05
N GLY A 96 5.38 4.40 -9.82
CA GLY A 96 5.58 4.17 -11.24
C GLY A 96 5.94 5.40 -12.03
N ILE A 97 5.55 5.41 -13.30
CA ILE A 97 5.76 6.53 -14.22
C ILE A 97 4.45 7.25 -14.56
N CYS A 98 4.56 8.50 -14.97
CA CYS A 98 3.44 9.34 -15.38
C CYS A 98 3.81 10.32 -16.48
N GLY A 99 2.80 10.92 -17.10
CA GLY A 99 2.97 12.09 -17.96
C GLY A 99 2.89 13.38 -17.14
N GLY A 100 3.86 14.28 -17.27
CA GLY A 100 3.95 15.52 -16.50
C GLY A 100 3.27 16.71 -17.19
N VAL A 101 2.72 17.62 -16.40
CA VAL A 101 2.26 18.94 -16.86
C VAL A 101 3.46 19.88 -16.87
N PRO A 102 3.99 20.31 -18.03
CA PRO A 102 5.29 20.98 -18.10
C PRO A 102 5.35 22.33 -17.38
N ASN A 103 4.26 23.09 -17.44
CA ASN A 103 4.16 24.43 -16.86
C ASN A 103 2.92 24.50 -15.94
N PRO A 104 2.97 23.90 -14.74
CA PRO A 104 1.87 24.02 -13.79
C PRO A 104 1.75 25.47 -13.30
N SER A 105 0.56 25.84 -12.84
CA SER A 105 0.32 27.15 -12.23
C SER A 105 1.24 27.29 -11.01
N HIS A 106 2.02 28.37 -10.91
CA HIS A 106 3.02 28.68 -9.86
C HIS A 106 4.51 28.32 -10.11
N ASN A 107 5.06 28.65 -11.29
CA ASN A 107 6.52 28.76 -11.57
C ASN A 107 7.41 27.50 -11.41
N ASP A 108 6.91 26.41 -10.84
CA ASP A 108 7.65 25.15 -10.71
C ASP A 108 7.58 24.36 -12.03
N LYS A 109 8.56 24.57 -12.91
CA LYS A 109 8.66 23.82 -14.17
C LYS A 109 8.88 22.33 -13.89
N ILE A 110 8.10 21.47 -14.54
CA ILE A 110 8.26 20.01 -14.48
C ILE A 110 9.08 19.56 -15.67
N TYR A 111 10.06 18.70 -15.44
CA TYR A 111 10.92 18.13 -16.47
C TYR A 111 10.89 16.60 -16.43
N LEU A 112 11.37 15.96 -17.50
CA LEU A 112 11.50 14.51 -17.54
C LEU A 112 12.48 14.03 -16.45
N GLY A 113 12.14 12.93 -15.79
CA GLY A 113 12.87 12.40 -14.63
C GLY A 113 12.54 13.06 -13.29
N ASP A 114 11.81 14.18 -13.25
CA ASP A 114 11.29 14.73 -12.00
C ASP A 114 10.25 13.76 -11.40
N VAL A 115 10.01 13.88 -10.09
CA VAL A 115 9.04 13.04 -9.38
C VAL A 115 7.91 13.87 -8.82
N ILE A 116 6.69 13.39 -9.00
CA ILE A 116 5.46 13.97 -8.47
C ILE A 116 4.94 13.06 -7.35
N ILE A 117 4.66 13.65 -6.19
CA ILE A 117 4.02 12.99 -5.05
C ILE A 117 2.62 13.60 -4.87
N SER A 118 1.59 12.76 -4.82
CA SER A 118 0.21 13.25 -4.70
C SER A 118 -0.12 13.78 -3.31
N ASP A 119 -0.72 14.98 -3.26
CA ASP A 119 -1.48 15.44 -2.08
C ASP A 119 -3.01 15.33 -2.29
N SER A 120 -3.44 15.27 -3.55
CA SER A 120 -4.78 14.86 -4.00
C SER A 120 -4.73 14.05 -5.28
N VAL A 121 -5.78 13.27 -5.51
CA VAL A 121 -6.01 12.53 -6.76
C VAL A 121 -7.38 12.90 -7.30
N ILE A 122 -7.46 13.20 -8.61
CA ILE A 122 -8.72 13.47 -9.29
C ILE A 122 -8.97 12.45 -10.39
N GLN A 123 -10.22 12.14 -10.69
CA GLN A 123 -10.59 11.23 -11.79
C GLN A 123 -10.96 12.05 -13.04
N PHE A 124 -10.03 12.23 -13.97
CA PHE A 124 -10.24 13.19 -15.06
C PHE A 124 -11.19 12.69 -16.16
N ASP A 125 -11.35 11.37 -16.29
CA ASP A 125 -12.24 10.72 -17.26
C ASP A 125 -13.51 10.13 -16.62
N PHE A 126 -13.77 10.45 -15.34
CA PHE A 126 -15.03 10.10 -14.67
C PHE A 126 -16.08 11.20 -14.81
N GLY A 127 -17.10 10.95 -15.62
CA GLY A 127 -18.04 12.01 -16.00
C GLY A 127 -19.21 11.55 -16.85
N ARG A 128 -19.81 12.49 -17.56
CA ARG A 128 -20.91 12.25 -18.50
C ARG A 128 -20.53 12.75 -19.88
N GLN A 129 -20.80 11.94 -20.89
CA GLN A 129 -20.65 12.34 -22.29
C GLN A 129 -21.95 12.98 -22.78
N TYR A 130 -21.89 14.26 -23.14
CA TYR A 130 -22.97 14.98 -23.80
C TYR A 130 -22.66 15.16 -25.29
N PRO A 131 -23.65 15.50 -26.15
CA PRO A 131 -23.38 15.87 -27.54
C PRO A 131 -22.37 17.01 -27.68
N GLY A 132 -22.35 17.95 -26.73
CA GLY A 132 -21.40 19.07 -26.67
C GLY A 132 -20.03 18.74 -26.06
N GLY A 133 -19.80 17.50 -25.63
CA GLY A 133 -18.52 17.07 -25.06
C GLY A 133 -18.64 16.36 -23.71
N PHE A 134 -17.49 15.91 -23.22
CA PHE A 134 -17.37 15.25 -21.93
C PHE A 134 -17.39 16.28 -20.79
N GLN A 135 -18.18 16.01 -19.76
CA GLN A 135 -18.20 16.80 -18.53
C GLN A 135 -17.83 15.92 -17.33
N ARG A 136 -16.72 16.27 -16.68
CA ARG A 136 -16.25 15.60 -15.46
C ARG A 136 -17.21 15.80 -14.31
N LYS A 137 -17.38 14.77 -13.48
CA LYS A 137 -18.11 14.87 -12.22
C LYS A 137 -17.21 15.41 -11.12
N MET A 138 -17.69 16.45 -10.44
CA MET A 138 -16.99 17.17 -9.37
C MET A 138 -17.71 17.10 -8.03
N GLY A 139 -18.72 16.24 -7.92
CA GLY A 139 -19.50 16.12 -6.68
C GLY A 139 -18.63 15.57 -5.55
N VAL A 140 -19.01 15.87 -4.31
CA VAL A 140 -18.34 15.33 -3.10
C VAL A 140 -18.28 13.80 -3.12
N LYS A 141 -19.30 13.14 -3.71
CA LYS A 141 -19.37 11.67 -3.86
C LYS A 141 -18.52 11.13 -5.00
N ASP A 142 -18.10 12.00 -5.93
CA ASP A 142 -17.33 11.65 -7.12
C ASP A 142 -15.84 12.03 -6.97
N THR A 143 -15.50 12.77 -5.90
CA THR A 143 -14.15 13.23 -5.59
C THR A 143 -13.51 12.26 -4.61
N LEU A 144 -12.27 11.86 -4.88
CA LEU A 144 -11.51 11.03 -3.96
C LEU A 144 -11.19 11.82 -2.69
N GLY A 145 -11.17 11.12 -1.56
CA GLY A 145 -10.81 11.73 -0.27
C GLY A 145 -9.38 12.27 -0.27
N ARG A 146 -9.03 13.03 0.76
CA ARG A 146 -7.63 13.45 0.99
C ARG A 146 -6.88 12.37 1.78
N PRO A 147 -5.54 12.28 1.70
CA PRO A 147 -4.76 11.40 2.58
C PRO A 147 -5.08 11.69 4.05
N ASN A 148 -4.78 10.77 4.97
CA ASN A 148 -5.00 10.99 6.40
C ASN A 148 -4.19 12.19 6.94
N GLN A 149 -4.51 12.68 8.15
CA GLN A 149 -3.87 13.88 8.70
C GLN A 149 -2.34 13.73 8.85
N GLU A 150 -1.86 12.54 9.17
CA GLU A 150 -0.44 12.23 9.34
C GLU A 150 0.33 12.46 8.03
N ILE A 151 -0.14 11.84 6.94
CA ILE A 151 0.43 11.99 5.60
C ILE A 151 0.33 13.44 5.14
N ARG A 152 -0.82 14.11 5.32
CA ARG A 152 -0.97 15.51 4.91
C ARG A 152 -0.01 16.44 5.65
N SER A 153 0.23 16.20 6.94
CA SER A 153 1.18 16.99 7.72
C SER A 153 2.61 16.78 7.24
N LEU A 154 2.98 15.53 6.91
CA LEU A 154 4.27 15.19 6.32
C LEU A 154 4.46 15.86 4.96
N LEU A 155 3.49 15.74 4.05
CA LEU A 155 3.53 16.37 2.72
C LEU A 155 3.61 17.90 2.81
N GLN A 156 2.88 18.52 3.74
CA GLN A 156 2.97 19.95 3.98
C GLN A 156 4.36 20.35 4.50
N GLY A 157 4.95 19.55 5.40
CA GLY A 157 6.31 19.74 5.88
C GLY A 157 7.34 19.64 4.75
N LEU A 158 7.16 18.70 3.83
CA LEU A 158 8.02 18.52 2.65
C LEU A 158 7.95 19.69 1.66
N LYS A 159 6.89 20.51 1.66
CA LYS A 159 6.82 21.75 0.88
C LYS A 159 7.75 22.84 1.43
N ALA A 160 8.23 22.74 2.67
CA ALA A 160 9.17 23.71 3.23
C ALA A 160 10.56 23.59 2.57
N ARG A 161 11.16 24.73 2.21
CA ARG A 161 12.40 24.80 1.39
C ARG A 161 13.52 23.84 1.85
N ARG A 162 13.85 23.82 3.15
CA ARG A 162 14.92 22.96 3.69
C ARG A 162 14.55 21.48 3.60
N ALA A 163 13.36 21.11 4.05
CA ALA A 163 12.88 19.74 3.99
C ALA A 163 12.79 19.22 2.54
N ARG A 164 12.34 20.05 1.59
CA ARG A 164 12.34 19.73 0.16
C ARG A 164 13.75 19.44 -0.35
N SER A 165 14.71 20.30 -0.02
CA SER A 165 16.11 20.14 -0.42
C SER A 165 16.74 18.88 0.15
N ASP A 166 16.52 18.58 1.44
CA ASP A 166 17.03 17.38 2.09
C ASP A 166 16.40 16.12 1.48
N PHE A 167 15.11 16.18 1.19
CA PHE A 167 14.37 15.11 0.53
C PHE A 167 14.89 14.85 -0.89
N GLN A 168 15.07 15.90 -1.69
CA GLN A 168 15.69 15.82 -3.02
C GLN A 168 17.08 15.21 -2.95
N SER A 169 17.92 15.64 -2.02
CA SER A 169 19.27 15.08 -1.83
C SER A 169 19.24 13.59 -1.50
N LYS A 170 18.31 13.14 -0.64
CA LYS A 170 18.12 11.72 -0.34
C LYS A 170 17.63 10.93 -1.55
N THR A 171 16.69 11.49 -2.31
CA THR A 171 16.23 10.87 -3.57
C THR A 171 17.39 10.68 -4.52
N SER A 172 18.21 11.70 -4.75
CA SER A 172 19.40 11.61 -5.61
C SER A 172 20.41 10.60 -5.10
N GLN A 173 20.60 10.48 -3.78
CA GLN A 173 21.47 9.47 -3.18
C GLN A 173 20.93 8.06 -3.43
N TYR A 174 19.63 7.81 -3.20
CA TYR A 174 19.05 6.49 -3.44
C TYR A 174 18.99 6.11 -4.91
N LEU A 175 18.87 7.09 -5.82
CA LEU A 175 18.92 6.87 -7.27
C LEU A 175 20.25 6.29 -7.75
N GLN A 176 21.34 6.54 -7.03
CA GLN A 176 22.64 5.94 -7.35
C GLN A 176 22.64 4.41 -7.20
N LEU A 177 21.78 3.84 -6.34
CA LEU A 177 21.72 2.39 -6.09
C LEU A 177 21.30 1.61 -7.35
N PRO A 178 20.11 1.84 -7.97
CA PRO A 178 19.76 1.17 -9.22
C PRO A 178 20.73 1.55 -10.35
N GLN A 179 21.23 2.80 -10.40
CA GLN A 179 22.20 3.20 -11.43
C GLN A 179 23.54 2.44 -11.39
N GLN A 180 23.92 1.96 -10.20
CA GLN A 180 25.10 1.11 -10.02
C GLN A 180 24.82 -0.35 -10.40
N SER A 181 23.58 -0.83 -10.25
CA SER A 181 23.21 -2.20 -10.61
C SER A 181 22.95 -2.38 -12.10
N GLY A 182 22.49 -1.34 -12.81
CA GLY A 182 22.22 -1.40 -14.25
C GLY A 182 22.36 -0.07 -14.97
N SER A 183 23.01 -0.08 -16.14
CA SER A 183 23.17 1.11 -16.98
C SER A 183 21.85 1.64 -17.55
N HIS A 184 20.83 0.80 -17.66
CA HIS A 184 19.49 1.15 -18.15
C HIS A 184 18.73 2.08 -17.17
N TRP A 185 19.11 2.10 -15.89
CA TRP A 185 18.58 3.04 -14.91
C TRP A 185 19.22 4.44 -14.97
N GLN A 186 20.25 4.63 -15.79
CA GLN A 186 20.92 5.92 -15.91
C GLN A 186 20.09 6.89 -16.74
N HIS A 187 20.44 8.18 -16.64
CA HIS A 187 19.84 9.18 -17.50
C HIS A 187 20.05 8.79 -18.97
N PRO A 188 19.04 8.87 -19.85
CA PRO A 188 19.10 8.31 -21.20
C PRO A 188 20.07 9.02 -22.16
N GLY A 189 20.85 10.00 -21.69
CA GLY A 189 21.71 10.86 -22.53
C GLY A 189 20.99 11.74 -23.55
N SER A 190 19.67 11.58 -23.74
CA SER A 190 18.86 12.43 -24.61
C SER A 190 18.46 13.73 -23.91
N GLU A 191 18.30 14.80 -24.69
CA GLU A 191 17.79 16.06 -24.17
C GLU A 191 16.31 15.93 -23.79
N ASP A 192 15.91 16.70 -22.79
CA ASP A 192 14.50 16.90 -22.47
C ASP A 192 13.93 17.95 -23.42
N ILE A 193 13.02 17.52 -24.30
CA ILE A 193 12.40 18.34 -25.33
C ILE A 193 10.90 18.41 -25.10
N LEU A 194 10.36 19.63 -25.05
CA LEU A 194 8.94 19.90 -25.02
C LEU A 194 8.53 20.62 -26.30
N PHE A 195 7.59 20.02 -27.03
CA PHE A 195 6.93 20.64 -28.18
C PHE A 195 5.73 21.49 -27.74
N ARG A 196 5.28 22.40 -28.61
CA ARG A 196 4.00 23.12 -28.43
C ARG A 196 2.87 22.13 -28.22
N ALA A 197 1.96 22.43 -27.30
CA ALA A 197 0.84 21.55 -26.93
C ALA A 197 -0.07 21.19 -28.12
N SER A 198 -0.22 22.11 -29.08
CA SER A 198 -1.01 21.93 -30.32
C SER A 198 -0.22 21.29 -31.47
N PHE A 199 1.08 21.01 -31.28
CA PHE A 199 1.87 20.33 -32.31
C PHE A 199 1.58 18.83 -32.27
N THR A 200 1.13 18.28 -33.40
CA THR A 200 0.79 16.86 -33.51
C THR A 200 1.99 16.05 -34.02
N HIS A 201 2.29 14.98 -33.29
CA HIS A 201 3.28 13.95 -33.64
C HIS A 201 2.77 13.05 -34.77
N LYS A 202 3.11 13.39 -36.03
CA LYS A 202 2.66 12.66 -37.22
C LYS A 202 3.66 12.73 -38.38
N HIS A 203 3.52 11.84 -39.37
CA HIS A 203 4.30 11.90 -40.61
C HIS A 203 4.04 13.23 -41.35
N ARG A 204 5.10 13.90 -41.80
CA ARG A 204 5.04 15.20 -42.50
C ARG A 204 5.56 15.16 -43.94
N ALA A 205 6.24 14.09 -44.35
CA ALA A 205 6.70 13.90 -45.71
C ALA A 205 5.97 12.72 -46.38
N GLU A 206 5.36 12.98 -47.53
CA GLU A 206 4.58 11.99 -48.32
C GLU A 206 5.40 10.77 -48.78
N ALA A 207 6.73 10.85 -48.69
CA ALA A 207 7.68 9.90 -49.27
C ALA A 207 7.57 8.45 -48.75
N LEU A 208 6.88 8.20 -47.63
CA LEU A 208 6.84 6.87 -47.01
C LEU A 208 5.59 6.05 -47.36
N SER A 209 4.46 6.69 -47.71
CA SER A 209 3.24 5.99 -48.16
C SER A 209 2.17 6.97 -48.65
N PRO A 210 1.71 6.86 -49.92
CA PRO A 210 0.66 7.72 -50.47
C PRO A 210 -0.74 7.48 -49.87
N VAL A 211 -0.88 6.47 -48.99
CA VAL A 211 -2.13 6.09 -48.32
C VAL A 211 -2.09 6.33 -46.81
N CYS A 212 -1.05 7.01 -46.32
CA CYS A 212 -0.90 7.26 -44.89
C CYS A 212 -2.00 8.20 -44.37
N LEU A 213 -2.72 7.77 -43.33
CA LEU A 213 -3.75 8.57 -42.66
C LEU A 213 -3.25 9.96 -42.22
N CYS A 214 -1.95 10.13 -41.96
CA CYS A 214 -1.36 11.43 -41.62
C CYS A 214 -1.52 12.50 -42.73
N PHE A 215 -1.65 12.06 -44.00
CA PHE A 215 -1.81 12.91 -45.18
C PHE A 215 -3.23 12.83 -45.75
N THR A 216 -3.84 11.64 -45.72
CA THR A 216 -5.15 11.37 -46.34
C THR A 216 -6.33 11.57 -45.38
N GLY A 217 -6.05 11.83 -44.10
CA GLY A 217 -7.06 12.11 -43.09
C GLY A 217 -7.92 13.33 -43.43
N HIS A 218 -9.15 13.34 -42.92
CA HIS A 218 -10.09 14.44 -43.10
C HIS A 218 -9.88 15.55 -42.06
N ARG A 219 -9.11 15.28 -41.00
CA ARG A 219 -8.79 16.24 -39.96
C ARG A 219 -7.28 16.46 -39.86
N GLU A 220 -6.89 17.68 -39.45
CA GLU A 220 -5.48 18.02 -39.26
C GLU A 220 -4.79 17.17 -38.18
N ASP A 221 -5.55 16.64 -37.22
CA ASP A 221 -5.12 15.80 -36.12
C ASP A 221 -5.19 14.30 -36.43
N ASP A 222 -5.50 13.89 -37.66
CA ASP A 222 -5.47 12.49 -38.05
C ASP A 222 -4.02 11.97 -38.06
N VAL A 223 -3.76 10.91 -37.27
CA VAL A 223 -2.45 10.29 -37.10
C VAL A 223 -2.55 8.79 -37.35
N CYS A 224 -1.66 8.25 -38.20
CA CYS A 224 -1.61 6.81 -38.42
C CYS A 224 -1.03 6.06 -37.22
N SER A 225 -1.39 4.78 -37.09
CA SER A 225 -0.94 3.93 -35.97
C SER A 225 0.58 3.76 -35.89
N GLU A 226 1.29 3.92 -37.01
CA GLU A 226 2.74 3.84 -37.00
C GLU A 226 3.40 5.12 -36.48
N ALA A 227 2.93 6.30 -36.89
CA ALA A 227 3.48 7.55 -36.38
C ALA A 227 3.38 7.63 -34.84
N VAL A 228 2.29 7.12 -34.26
CA VAL A 228 2.09 7.05 -32.79
C VAL A 228 3.17 6.21 -32.08
N LYS A 229 3.83 5.28 -32.77
CA LYS A 229 4.86 4.37 -32.22
C LYS A 229 6.28 4.82 -32.56
N THR A 230 6.45 5.62 -33.60
CA THR A 230 7.74 6.13 -34.04
C THR A 230 8.22 7.27 -33.13
N THR A 231 9.54 7.39 -32.91
CA THR A 231 10.13 8.47 -32.11
C THR A 231 10.12 9.79 -32.86
N CYS A 232 10.19 10.92 -32.14
CA CYS A 232 10.29 12.26 -32.73
C CYS A 232 11.48 12.40 -33.70
N SER A 233 12.62 11.80 -33.35
CA SER A 233 13.82 11.80 -34.18
C SER A 233 13.62 11.07 -35.51
N LYS A 234 12.97 9.89 -35.49
CA LYS A 234 12.68 9.11 -36.70
C LYS A 234 11.57 9.72 -37.55
N LEU A 235 10.60 10.38 -36.94
CA LEU A 235 9.56 11.13 -37.64
C LEU A 235 10.00 12.50 -38.17
N ALA A 236 11.20 12.94 -37.78
CA ALA A 236 11.73 14.27 -38.08
C ALA A 236 10.72 15.38 -37.68
N CYS A 237 10.27 15.34 -36.42
CA CYS A 237 9.42 16.39 -35.87
C CYS A 237 10.09 17.77 -36.01
N ASP A 238 9.34 18.75 -36.51
CA ASP A 238 9.84 20.10 -36.77
C ASP A 238 10.29 20.79 -35.47
N GLU A 239 11.59 21.05 -35.39
CA GLU A 239 12.23 21.67 -34.22
C GLU A 239 11.75 23.11 -33.97
N ASN A 240 11.17 23.80 -34.97
CA ASN A 240 10.58 25.13 -34.79
C ASN A 240 9.38 25.13 -33.83
N HIS A 241 8.81 23.95 -33.56
CA HIS A 241 7.73 23.76 -32.59
C HIS A 241 8.23 23.40 -31.19
N ILE A 242 9.54 23.31 -30.95
CA ILE A 242 10.11 23.13 -29.62
C ILE A 242 9.96 24.42 -28.82
N VAL A 243 9.33 24.33 -27.64
CA VAL A 243 9.16 25.48 -26.72
C VAL A 243 10.12 25.46 -25.55
N ARG A 244 10.69 24.30 -25.23
CA ARG A 244 11.68 24.14 -24.17
C ARG A 244 12.61 22.98 -24.46
N ARG A 245 13.90 23.19 -24.21
CA ARG A 245 14.97 22.20 -24.27
C ARG A 245 15.79 22.30 -22.98
N ARG A 246 15.98 21.21 -22.25
CA ARG A 246 16.91 21.12 -21.11
C ARG A 246 18.04 20.16 -21.47
N LYS A 247 19.27 20.64 -21.34
CA LYS A 247 20.47 19.87 -21.63
C LYS A 247 20.71 18.83 -20.54
N VAL A 248 21.37 17.74 -20.91
CA VAL A 248 21.72 16.64 -19.99
C VAL A 248 22.55 17.12 -18.79
N GLN A 249 23.43 18.10 -18.98
CA GLN A 249 24.31 18.61 -17.91
C GLN A 249 23.54 19.37 -16.81
N ASP A 250 22.32 19.82 -17.12
CA ASP A 250 21.46 20.57 -16.19
C ASP A 250 20.37 19.67 -15.55
N SER A 251 20.45 18.34 -15.75
CA SER A 251 19.43 17.43 -15.24
C SER A 251 19.68 17.08 -13.77
N SER A 252 18.80 17.60 -12.91
CA SER A 252 18.68 17.16 -11.52
C SER A 252 17.22 16.78 -11.25
N VAL A 253 17.01 15.63 -10.60
CA VAL A 253 15.66 15.19 -10.22
C VAL A 253 15.06 16.17 -9.22
N SER A 254 13.95 16.79 -9.61
CA SER A 254 13.17 17.64 -8.72
C SER A 254 11.97 16.89 -8.14
N ILE A 255 11.60 17.23 -6.91
CA ILE A 255 10.42 16.68 -6.25
C ILE A 255 9.33 17.74 -6.23
N LEU A 256 8.15 17.38 -6.72
CA LEU A 256 6.96 18.22 -6.69
C LEU A 256 5.85 17.51 -5.92
N ILE A 257 5.05 18.29 -5.18
CA ILE A 257 3.91 17.79 -4.41
C ILE A 257 2.66 18.53 -4.88
N GLY A 258 1.67 17.80 -5.38
CA GLY A 258 0.44 18.39 -5.89
C GLY A 258 -0.53 17.34 -6.42
N THR A 259 -1.55 17.78 -7.14
CA THR A 259 -2.62 16.89 -7.60
C THR A 259 -2.16 16.04 -8.78
N ILE A 260 -2.54 14.77 -8.75
CA ILE A 260 -2.37 13.85 -9.88
C ILE A 260 -3.75 13.51 -10.46
N ALA A 261 -3.87 13.58 -11.78
CA ALA A 261 -5.05 13.16 -12.52
C ALA A 261 -4.94 11.68 -12.89
N SER A 262 -5.88 10.88 -12.41
CA SER A 262 -5.97 9.44 -12.59
C SER A 262 -7.13 9.07 -13.51
N GLY A 263 -6.96 8.09 -14.40
CA GLY A 263 -8.01 7.65 -15.32
C GLY A 263 -7.61 6.42 -16.14
N ASP A 264 -8.55 5.80 -16.85
CA ASP A 264 -8.24 4.67 -17.75
C ASP A 264 -7.83 5.14 -19.16
N THR A 265 -7.93 6.43 -19.44
CA THR A 265 -7.54 7.02 -20.73
C THR A 265 -6.10 7.53 -20.70
N VAL A 266 -5.20 7.00 -21.54
CA VAL A 266 -3.85 7.58 -21.65
C VAL A 266 -3.92 9.00 -22.23
N MET A 267 -3.49 10.00 -21.47
CA MET A 267 -3.42 11.38 -21.97
C MET A 267 -2.34 11.50 -23.07
N LYS A 268 -2.78 11.78 -24.30
CA LYS A 268 -1.93 11.97 -25.50
C LYS A 268 -2.18 13.30 -26.22
N SER A 269 -2.96 14.20 -25.63
CA SER A 269 -3.27 15.52 -26.20
C SER A 269 -2.75 16.59 -25.26
N GLY A 270 -1.75 17.35 -25.72
CA GLY A 270 -1.18 18.45 -24.95
C GLY A 270 -2.21 19.54 -24.63
N GLU A 271 -3.12 19.82 -25.56
CA GLU A 271 -4.19 20.81 -25.35
C GLU A 271 -5.24 20.33 -24.34
N CYS A 272 -5.64 19.05 -24.37
CA CYS A 272 -6.53 18.49 -23.36
C CYS A 272 -5.86 18.43 -21.99
N ARG A 273 -4.58 18.05 -21.93
CA ARG A 273 -3.75 18.11 -20.73
C ARG A 273 -3.75 19.51 -20.13
N ASP A 274 -3.42 20.53 -20.93
CA ASP A 274 -3.34 21.92 -20.47
C ASP A 274 -4.71 22.43 -20.02
N ARG A 275 -5.79 22.07 -20.73
CA ARG A 275 -7.16 22.43 -20.34
C ARG A 275 -7.56 21.81 -19.00
N ILE A 276 -7.24 20.53 -18.77
CA ILE A 276 -7.54 19.85 -17.50
C ILE A 276 -6.68 20.44 -16.38
N ALA A 277 -5.39 20.68 -16.64
CA ALA A 277 -4.49 21.29 -15.66
C ALA A 277 -4.88 22.72 -15.28
N ALA A 278 -5.44 23.48 -16.22
CA ALA A 278 -6.00 24.81 -15.98
C ALA A 278 -7.43 24.79 -15.43
N SER A 279 -8.13 23.65 -15.44
CA SER A 279 -9.52 23.56 -15.00
C SER A 279 -9.62 23.48 -13.47
N GLY A 280 -9.75 24.64 -12.83
CA GLY A 280 -10.04 24.78 -11.40
C GLY A 280 -8.84 25.10 -10.51
N GLU A 281 -9.04 25.03 -9.19
CA GLU A 281 -8.01 25.28 -8.16
C GLU A 281 -7.07 24.08 -7.94
N GLU A 282 -7.26 22.99 -8.69
CA GLU A 282 -6.72 21.67 -8.35
C GLU A 282 -5.24 21.49 -8.73
N ASN A 283 -4.62 22.42 -9.48
CA ASN A 283 -3.21 22.43 -9.86
C ASN A 283 -2.64 21.03 -10.20
N VAL A 284 -3.17 20.43 -11.27
CA VAL A 284 -2.76 19.09 -11.73
C VAL A 284 -1.31 19.15 -12.21
N LEU A 285 -0.47 18.28 -11.67
CA LEU A 285 0.95 18.18 -12.00
C LEU A 285 1.26 17.03 -12.97
N GLY A 286 0.42 15.99 -12.99
CA GLY A 286 0.66 14.83 -13.84
C GLY A 286 -0.55 13.93 -14.03
N PHE A 287 -0.43 13.00 -14.99
CA PHE A 287 -1.45 12.07 -15.43
C PHE A 287 -0.94 10.63 -15.33
N GLU A 288 -1.70 9.77 -14.64
CA GLU A 288 -1.42 8.33 -14.48
C GLU A 288 -2.73 7.52 -14.50
N MET A 289 -2.66 6.19 -14.35
CA MET A 289 -3.79 5.31 -14.65
C MET A 289 -4.25 4.38 -13.51
N GLU A 290 -3.64 4.45 -12.33
CA GLU A 290 -3.87 3.45 -11.27
C GLU A 290 -4.41 4.05 -9.97
N GLY A 291 -3.94 5.23 -9.59
CA GLY A 291 -4.10 5.82 -8.27
C GLY A 291 -5.53 5.85 -7.76
N ALA A 292 -6.48 6.24 -8.61
CA ALA A 292 -7.90 6.28 -8.26
C ALA A 292 -8.49 4.91 -7.93
N GLY A 293 -8.08 3.84 -8.63
CA GLY A 293 -8.57 2.48 -8.37
C GLY A 293 -8.08 1.93 -7.03
N VAL A 294 -6.84 2.25 -6.65
CA VAL A 294 -6.28 1.87 -5.34
C VAL A 294 -6.99 2.62 -4.22
N TRP A 295 -7.24 3.92 -4.40
CA TRP A 295 -7.79 4.81 -3.37
C TRP A 295 -9.11 4.32 -2.78
N ASP A 296 -9.99 3.75 -3.61
CA ASP A 296 -11.29 3.21 -3.18
C ASP A 296 -11.16 1.98 -2.25
N ASN A 297 -10.00 1.32 -2.24
CA ASN A 297 -9.77 0.09 -1.48
C ASN A 297 -8.84 0.30 -0.29
N ILE A 298 -7.79 1.11 -0.46
CA ILE A 298 -6.79 1.41 0.58
C ILE A 298 -6.41 2.89 0.42
N SER A 299 -6.30 3.63 1.53
CA SER A 299 -5.68 4.95 1.49
C SER A 299 -4.30 4.86 0.84
N CYS A 300 -4.04 5.70 -0.16
CA CYS A 300 -2.79 5.62 -0.90
C CYS A 300 -2.10 6.96 -1.10
N ILE A 301 -0.81 6.89 -1.43
CA ILE A 301 -0.02 8.01 -1.92
C ILE A 301 0.50 7.60 -3.29
N VAL A 302 0.38 8.48 -4.27
CA VAL A 302 0.85 8.22 -5.63
C VAL A 302 2.21 8.91 -5.77
N ILE A 303 3.25 8.15 -6.12
CA ILE A 303 4.62 8.64 -6.30
C ILE A 303 5.07 8.24 -7.70
N LYS A 304 5.18 9.21 -8.62
CA LYS A 304 5.41 8.92 -10.04
C LYS A 304 6.58 9.70 -10.59
N GLY A 305 7.49 9.04 -11.29
CA GLY A 305 8.50 9.69 -12.12
C GLY A 305 7.91 10.15 -13.45
N VAL A 306 8.34 11.30 -13.95
CA VAL A 306 7.83 11.88 -15.20
C VAL A 306 8.61 11.30 -16.39
N CYS A 307 7.94 10.53 -17.25
CA CYS A 307 8.58 9.91 -18.43
C CYS A 307 8.18 10.54 -19.77
N ASP A 308 7.06 11.26 -19.80
CA ASP A 308 6.61 12.04 -20.96
C ASP A 308 5.83 13.28 -20.49
N TYR A 309 5.37 14.11 -21.42
CA TYR A 309 4.61 15.33 -21.12
C TYR A 309 3.09 15.15 -21.26
N ALA A 310 2.56 13.94 -21.17
CA ALA A 310 1.13 13.67 -21.38
C ALA A 310 0.61 14.25 -22.72
N ASP A 311 1.39 14.11 -23.79
CA ASP A 311 1.04 14.54 -25.14
C ASP A 311 1.38 13.45 -26.17
N SER A 312 1.36 13.83 -27.45
CA SER A 312 1.58 12.90 -28.56
C SER A 312 3.07 12.55 -28.79
N HIS A 313 4.00 13.30 -28.21
CA HIS A 313 5.45 13.14 -28.39
C HIS A 313 6.07 12.23 -27.32
N LYS A 314 5.50 11.04 -27.13
CA LYS A 314 5.98 10.10 -26.11
C LYS A 314 7.45 9.73 -26.34
N ASN A 315 8.21 9.72 -25.26
CA ASN A 315 9.60 9.30 -25.27
C ASN A 315 9.77 8.07 -24.35
N LYS A 316 10.04 6.91 -24.95
CA LYS A 316 10.21 5.67 -24.20
C LYS A 316 11.56 5.59 -23.49
N ASP A 317 12.56 6.32 -23.96
CA ASP A 317 13.93 6.27 -23.44
C ASP A 317 13.99 6.77 -21.98
N TRP A 318 13.01 7.55 -21.55
CA TRP A 318 12.94 8.10 -20.18
C TRP A 318 12.23 7.18 -19.19
N GLN A 319 11.57 6.10 -19.63
CA GLN A 319 10.73 5.28 -18.74
C GLN A 319 11.53 4.61 -17.62
N GLU A 320 12.68 4.02 -17.93
CA GLU A 320 13.52 3.33 -16.95
C GLU A 320 14.10 4.34 -15.93
N TYR A 321 14.68 5.44 -16.42
CA TYR A 321 15.19 6.52 -15.55
C TYR A 321 14.10 7.14 -14.67
N ALA A 322 12.90 7.38 -15.22
CA ALA A 322 11.77 7.90 -14.47
C ALA A 322 11.26 6.89 -13.42
N ALA A 323 11.18 5.61 -13.75
CA ALA A 323 10.82 4.55 -12.82
C ALA A 323 11.83 4.49 -11.65
N ALA A 324 13.13 4.49 -11.94
CA ALA A 324 14.18 4.54 -10.92
C ALA A 324 14.08 5.81 -10.05
N SER A 325 13.77 6.96 -10.65
CA SER A 325 13.58 8.23 -9.92
C SER A 325 12.38 8.16 -8.97
N GLY A 326 11.23 7.66 -9.43
CA GLY A 326 10.03 7.47 -8.61
C GLY A 326 10.23 6.45 -7.48
N ALA A 327 10.92 5.35 -7.76
CA ALA A 327 11.27 4.34 -6.77
C ALA A 327 12.24 4.90 -5.70
N SER A 328 13.22 5.70 -6.13
CA SER A 328 14.18 6.35 -5.23
C SER A 328 13.54 7.39 -4.32
N ALA A 329 12.58 8.15 -4.85
CA ALA A 329 11.74 9.04 -4.05
C ALA A 329 10.86 8.26 -3.06
N THR A 330 10.37 7.08 -3.45
CA THR A 330 9.64 6.19 -2.54
C THR A 330 10.51 5.74 -1.37
N LYS A 331 11.75 5.30 -1.61
CA LYS A 331 12.70 4.96 -0.53
C LYS A 331 13.01 6.17 0.35
N ALA A 332 13.22 7.34 -0.25
CA ALA A 332 13.42 8.59 0.49
C ALA A 332 12.20 8.92 1.38
N PHE A 333 10.98 8.73 0.85
CA PHE A 333 9.72 8.98 1.56
C PHE A 333 9.58 8.03 2.76
N LEU A 334 9.83 6.74 2.56
CA LEU A 334 9.82 5.74 3.63
C LEU A 334 10.90 5.99 4.69
N SER A 335 12.02 6.62 4.34
CA SER A 335 13.07 6.95 5.31
C SER A 335 12.66 8.03 6.33
N ILE A 336 11.75 8.93 5.95
CA ILE A 336 11.27 10.04 6.79
C ILE A 336 9.89 9.77 7.38
N TRP A 337 9.08 8.94 6.73
CA TRP A 337 7.76 8.60 7.23
C TRP A 337 7.87 7.60 8.39
N VAL A 338 7.30 7.98 9.53
CA VAL A 338 7.16 7.13 10.69
C VAL A 338 5.67 6.97 10.93
N PRO A 339 5.09 5.77 10.69
CA PRO A 339 3.68 5.57 10.90
C PRO A 339 3.41 5.76 12.40
N ILE A 340 2.25 6.31 12.74
CA ILE A 340 1.78 6.25 14.13
C ILE A 340 1.81 4.78 14.52
N SER A 341 2.72 4.42 15.43
CA SER A 341 2.69 3.12 16.06
C SER A 341 1.31 3.02 16.69
N ARG A 342 0.46 2.13 16.17
CA ARG A 342 -0.48 1.51 17.09
C ARG A 342 0.41 0.98 18.19
N GLU A 343 0.14 1.37 19.42
CA GLU A 343 0.53 0.50 20.51
C GLU A 343 -0.15 -0.83 20.18
N ASP A 344 0.53 -1.69 19.42
CA ASP A 344 0.35 -3.13 19.41
C ASP A 344 0.84 -3.63 20.77
N SER A 345 0.41 -2.98 21.85
CA SER A 345 0.00 -3.69 23.02
C SER A 345 -1.14 -4.57 22.53
N PRO A 346 -0.94 -5.90 22.33
CA PRO A 346 -2.08 -6.78 22.47
C PRO A 346 -2.81 -6.35 23.74
N PRO A 347 -4.16 -6.35 23.79
CA PRO A 347 -4.87 -5.96 25.01
C PRO A 347 -4.12 -6.62 26.16
N ARG A 348 -3.55 -5.81 27.07
CA ARG A 348 -2.76 -6.34 28.18
C ARG A 348 -3.63 -7.46 28.71
N LEU A 349 -3.13 -8.70 28.64
CA LEU A 349 -3.83 -9.79 29.29
C LEU A 349 -4.06 -9.26 30.71
N ASN A 350 -5.30 -9.24 31.18
CA ASN A 350 -5.56 -9.20 32.62
C ASN A 350 -5.08 -10.53 33.26
N ALA A 351 -4.01 -11.13 32.76
CA ALA A 351 -3.31 -12.21 33.41
C ALA A 351 -2.63 -11.56 34.61
N PRO A 352 -2.80 -12.12 35.83
CA PRO A 352 -1.94 -11.75 36.93
C PRO A 352 -0.48 -11.91 36.48
N GLU A 353 0.42 -11.12 37.06
CA GLU A 353 1.87 -11.33 36.93
C GLU A 353 2.22 -12.69 37.55
N ILE A 354 1.93 -13.77 36.82
CA ILE A 354 2.34 -15.12 37.15
C ILE A 354 3.72 -15.26 36.51
N PRO A 355 4.80 -15.20 37.29
CA PRO A 355 6.14 -15.31 36.75
C PRO A 355 6.29 -16.64 36.02
N ARG A 356 6.80 -16.59 34.78
CA ARG A 356 7.14 -17.79 34.02
C ARG A 356 8.26 -18.53 34.76
N SER A 357 8.09 -19.84 34.94
CA SER A 357 9.19 -20.67 35.43
C SER A 357 10.23 -20.84 34.32
N PRO A 358 11.51 -20.49 34.53
CA PRO A 358 12.58 -20.67 33.54
C PRO A 358 12.78 -22.14 33.13
N CYS A 359 12.34 -23.08 33.97
CA CYS A 359 12.54 -24.52 33.79
C CYS A 359 11.21 -25.27 33.89
N PHE A 360 10.26 -24.98 32.99
CA PHE A 360 9.00 -25.72 32.93
C PHE A 360 9.21 -27.11 32.29
N VAL A 361 9.22 -28.17 33.11
CA VAL A 361 9.48 -29.57 32.69
C VAL A 361 8.42 -30.53 33.22
N GLY A 362 8.27 -31.71 32.60
CA GLY A 362 7.48 -32.82 33.15
C GLY A 362 5.96 -32.78 32.92
N ARG A 363 5.44 -31.94 32.01
CA ARG A 363 3.99 -31.76 31.74
C ARG A 363 3.62 -31.86 30.26
N ALA A 364 4.37 -32.65 29.49
CA ALA A 364 4.21 -32.74 28.04
C ALA A 364 2.86 -33.34 27.63
N THR A 365 2.37 -34.33 28.38
CA THR A 365 1.09 -34.99 28.13
C THR A 365 -0.07 -34.02 28.32
N GLU A 366 -0.11 -33.31 29.45
CA GLU A 366 -1.16 -32.34 29.77
C GLU A 366 -1.13 -31.14 28.81
N MET A 367 0.06 -30.76 28.33
CA MET A 367 0.20 -29.74 27.30
C MET A 367 -0.43 -30.18 25.98
N GLU A 368 -0.21 -31.44 25.58
CA GLU A 368 -0.79 -32.00 24.35
C GLU A 368 -2.30 -32.21 24.49
N GLU A 369 -2.80 -32.56 25.67
CA GLU A 369 -4.23 -32.63 25.97
C GLU A 369 -4.90 -31.26 25.84
N LEU A 370 -4.32 -30.20 26.43
CA LEU A 370 -4.81 -28.83 26.26
C LEU A 370 -4.79 -28.41 24.79
N ARG A 371 -3.69 -28.73 24.09
CA ARG A 371 -3.54 -28.44 22.67
C ARG A 371 -4.61 -29.15 21.84
N SER A 372 -4.80 -30.44 22.07
CA SER A 372 -5.81 -31.24 21.38
C SER A 372 -7.21 -30.71 21.69
N ALA A 373 -7.55 -30.44 22.95
CA ALA A 373 -8.88 -29.99 23.33
C ALA A 373 -9.28 -28.65 22.69
N PHE A 374 -8.34 -27.71 22.51
CA PHE A 374 -8.58 -26.46 21.78
C PHE A 374 -8.53 -26.60 20.25
N LEU A 375 -7.80 -27.58 19.71
CA LEU A 375 -7.58 -27.73 18.26
C LEU A 375 -8.37 -28.89 17.62
N SER A 376 -9.05 -29.74 18.37
CA SER A 376 -9.80 -30.90 17.85
C SER A 376 -11.31 -30.63 17.82
N GLY A 377 -11.85 -30.26 16.65
CA GLY A 377 -13.29 -30.09 16.42
C GLY A 377 -13.69 -28.73 15.86
N GLY A 378 -14.73 -28.72 15.02
CA GLY A 378 -15.11 -27.63 14.13
C GLY A 378 -15.95 -26.49 14.74
N THR A 379 -16.06 -26.41 16.08
CA THR A 379 -16.77 -25.31 16.75
C THR A 379 -15.79 -24.21 17.17
N PHE A 380 -16.17 -22.95 16.94
CA PHE A 380 -15.31 -21.77 17.14
C PHE A 380 -15.14 -21.32 18.59
N ASP A 381 -16.00 -21.79 19.51
CA ASP A 381 -16.00 -21.38 20.91
C ASP A 381 -15.88 -22.62 21.82
N ARG A 382 -14.71 -22.75 22.48
CA ARG A 382 -14.47 -23.80 23.47
C ARG A 382 -13.98 -23.19 24.76
N THR A 383 -14.57 -23.64 25.87
CA THR A 383 -14.11 -23.33 27.23
C THR A 383 -13.58 -24.61 27.83
N LEU A 384 -12.33 -24.57 28.30
CA LEU A 384 -11.73 -25.67 29.06
C LEU A 384 -11.59 -25.26 30.52
N LEU A 385 -11.87 -26.21 31.41
CA LEU A 385 -11.71 -26.05 32.84
C LEU A 385 -10.56 -26.96 33.31
N LEU A 386 -9.50 -26.35 33.85
CA LEU A 386 -8.38 -27.07 34.44
C LEU A 386 -8.67 -27.36 35.92
N GLN A 387 -8.86 -28.64 36.26
CA GLN A 387 -9.12 -29.10 37.63
C GLN A 387 -7.92 -29.82 38.23
N GLY A 388 -7.81 -29.81 39.56
CA GLY A 388 -6.77 -30.53 40.29
C GLY A 388 -6.43 -29.88 41.64
N PRO A 389 -5.63 -30.54 42.50
CA PRO A 389 -5.31 -30.06 43.84
C PRO A 389 -4.67 -28.66 43.85
N PRO A 390 -4.79 -27.90 44.96
CA PRO A 390 -4.04 -26.67 45.16
C PRO A 390 -2.52 -26.91 45.03
N GLY A 391 -1.78 -25.95 44.47
CA GLY A 391 -0.32 -26.02 44.36
C GLY A 391 0.25 -26.91 43.23
N ILE A 392 -0.57 -27.70 42.52
CA ILE A 392 -0.10 -28.62 41.46
C ILE A 392 0.37 -27.93 40.15
N GLY A 393 0.43 -26.59 40.12
CA GLY A 393 0.96 -25.85 38.98
C GLY A 393 -0.03 -25.61 37.82
N LYS A 394 -1.35 -25.67 38.04
CA LYS A 394 -2.38 -25.37 37.01
C LYS A 394 -2.18 -24.01 36.34
N SER A 395 -1.91 -22.98 37.15
CA SER A 395 -1.63 -21.63 36.68
C SER A 395 -0.36 -21.59 35.81
N ALA A 396 0.71 -22.25 36.24
CA ALA A 396 1.95 -22.33 35.47
C ALA A 396 1.78 -23.09 34.14
N LEU A 397 1.00 -24.18 34.12
CA LEU A 397 0.66 -24.93 32.91
C LEU A 397 -0.11 -24.06 31.90
N THR A 398 -1.07 -23.26 32.40
CA THR A 398 -1.89 -22.37 31.56
C THR A 398 -1.05 -21.26 30.94
N VAL A 399 -0.18 -20.63 31.75
CA VAL A 399 0.75 -19.59 31.27
C VAL A 399 1.70 -20.15 30.23
N GLU A 400 2.30 -21.31 30.48
CA GLU A 400 3.23 -21.93 29.52
C GLU A 400 2.52 -22.35 28.22
N TYR A 401 1.27 -22.83 28.30
CA TYR A 401 0.46 -23.09 27.10
C TYR A 401 0.22 -21.83 26.28
N VAL A 402 -0.22 -20.74 26.94
CA VAL A 402 -0.50 -19.47 26.28
C VAL A 402 0.77 -18.95 25.61
N GLU A 403 1.92 -18.97 26.27
CA GLU A 403 3.19 -18.53 25.69
C GLU A 403 3.59 -19.37 24.46
N ARG A 404 3.48 -20.70 24.54
CA ARG A 404 3.87 -21.60 23.43
C ARG A 404 2.92 -21.54 22.24
N PHE A 405 1.63 -21.32 22.47
CA PHE A 405 0.59 -21.45 21.44
C PHE A 405 -0.19 -20.15 21.19
N ARG A 406 0.28 -19.00 21.71
CA ARG A 406 -0.35 -17.68 21.53
C ARG A 406 -0.75 -17.39 20.10
N HIS A 407 0.16 -17.68 19.16
CA HIS A 407 0.01 -17.45 17.73
C HIS A 407 -1.15 -18.24 17.08
N LYS A 408 -1.66 -19.29 17.74
CA LYS A 408 -2.78 -20.11 17.25
C LYS A 408 -4.16 -19.56 17.64
N HIS A 409 -4.20 -18.55 18.50
CA HIS A 409 -5.43 -17.97 19.05
C HIS A 409 -5.58 -16.52 18.59
N LYS A 410 -6.80 -16.10 18.24
CA LYS A 410 -7.06 -14.73 17.75
C LYS A 410 -7.04 -13.70 18.88
N ASP A 411 -7.71 -14.01 19.98
CA ASP A 411 -7.77 -13.21 21.19
C ASP A 411 -7.67 -14.16 22.40
N ILE A 412 -7.08 -13.71 23.51
CA ILE A 412 -6.93 -14.49 24.75
C ILE A 412 -7.43 -13.63 25.90
N PHE A 413 -8.38 -14.16 26.67
CA PHE A 413 -8.97 -13.49 27.83
C PHE A 413 -8.71 -14.28 29.11
N TRP A 414 -8.36 -13.57 30.19
CA TRP A 414 -8.10 -14.15 31.50
C TRP A 414 -9.19 -13.75 32.49
N PHE A 415 -9.86 -14.74 33.08
CA PHE A 415 -10.94 -14.52 34.03
C PHE A 415 -10.46 -14.82 35.45
N ASP A 416 -10.80 -13.96 36.40
CA ASP A 416 -10.52 -14.23 37.81
C ASP A 416 -11.63 -15.11 38.39
N ALA A 417 -11.37 -16.40 38.49
CA ALA A 417 -12.30 -17.37 39.06
C ALA A 417 -11.98 -17.75 40.50
N SER A 418 -11.23 -16.92 41.24
CA SER A 418 -10.98 -17.13 42.67
C SER A 418 -12.25 -17.11 43.52
N SER A 419 -13.32 -16.46 43.04
CA SER A 419 -14.66 -16.47 43.62
C SER A 419 -15.72 -16.18 42.56
N ILE A 420 -16.99 -16.54 42.82
CA ILE A 420 -18.11 -16.20 41.92
C ILE A 420 -18.22 -14.67 41.70
N PRO A 421 -18.12 -13.81 42.73
CA PRO A 421 -18.10 -12.36 42.54
C PRO A 421 -16.96 -11.86 41.64
N ASN A 422 -15.74 -12.40 41.81
CA ASN A 422 -14.59 -12.02 40.99
C ASN A 422 -14.75 -12.47 39.54
N LEU A 423 -15.36 -13.62 39.31
CA LEU A 423 -15.64 -14.13 37.97
C LEU A 423 -16.64 -13.22 37.24
N ILE A 424 -17.70 -12.81 37.93
CA ILE A 424 -18.71 -11.87 37.38
C ILE A 424 -18.08 -10.51 37.08
N SER A 425 -17.27 -9.99 38.01
CA SER A 425 -16.59 -8.70 37.87
C SER A 425 -15.60 -8.70 36.70
N SER A 426 -14.70 -9.70 36.64
CA SER A 426 -13.72 -9.85 35.56
C SER A 426 -14.38 -10.08 34.20
N SER A 427 -15.46 -10.85 34.15
CA SER A 427 -16.26 -11.03 32.92
C SER A 427 -16.87 -9.72 32.43
N SER A 428 -17.39 -8.90 33.34
CA SER A 428 -17.98 -7.60 33.00
C SER A 428 -16.92 -6.60 32.49
N ALA A 429 -15.74 -6.60 33.09
CA ALA A 429 -14.61 -5.77 32.65
C ALA A 429 -14.12 -6.17 31.25
N ILE A 430 -13.96 -7.48 30.99
CA ILE A 430 -13.57 -8.00 29.68
C ILE A 430 -14.63 -7.67 28.62
N ARG A 431 -15.92 -7.82 28.95
CA ARG A 431 -17.01 -7.46 28.02
C ARG A 431 -16.96 -5.99 27.61
N LYS A 432 -16.64 -5.09 28.54
CA LYS A 432 -16.46 -3.66 28.24
C LYS A 432 -15.27 -3.43 27.30
N GLN A 433 -14.15 -4.15 27.50
CA GLN A 433 -12.99 -4.09 26.61
C GLN A 433 -13.31 -4.62 25.19
N ILE A 434 -14.04 -5.74 25.09
CA ILE A 434 -14.47 -6.31 23.81
C ILE A 434 -15.37 -5.33 23.06
N ASN A 435 -16.39 -4.77 23.72
CA ASN A 435 -17.32 -3.83 23.10
C ASN A 435 -16.63 -2.54 22.61
N ASN A 436 -15.61 -2.05 23.34
CA ASN A 436 -14.82 -0.90 22.89
C ASN A 436 -13.95 -1.23 21.67
N LYS A 437 -13.48 -2.48 21.55
CA LYS A 437 -12.60 -2.93 20.46
C LYS A 437 -13.38 -3.36 19.20
N PHE A 438 -14.61 -3.85 19.37
CA PHE A 438 -15.48 -4.33 18.29
C PHE A 438 -16.93 -3.82 18.45
N PRO A 439 -17.23 -2.58 18.02
CA PRO A 439 -18.55 -1.96 18.23
C PRO A 439 -19.71 -2.66 17.49
N SER A 440 -19.41 -3.47 16.48
CA SER A 440 -20.37 -4.06 15.54
C SER A 440 -20.63 -5.56 15.71
N THR A 441 -19.97 -6.24 16.65
CA THR A 441 -20.26 -7.67 16.93
C THR A 441 -21.42 -7.79 17.91
N GLY A 442 -22.64 -7.74 17.38
CA GLY A 442 -23.80 -8.27 18.08
C GLY A 442 -23.59 -9.75 18.36
N SER A 443 -23.73 -10.15 19.63
CA SER A 443 -23.52 -11.50 20.18
C SER A 443 -22.09 -12.06 20.08
N VAL A 444 -21.21 -11.63 20.99
CA VAL A 444 -20.20 -12.55 21.54
C VAL A 444 -20.92 -13.46 22.53
N GLY A 445 -20.77 -14.78 22.36
CA GLY A 445 -21.37 -15.79 23.23
C GLY A 445 -21.14 -15.45 24.69
N THR A 446 -22.21 -15.37 25.47
CA THR A 446 -22.12 -15.19 26.92
C THR A 446 -21.31 -16.35 27.49
N VAL A 447 -20.22 -16.06 28.22
CA VAL A 447 -19.71 -16.99 29.24
C VAL A 447 -20.92 -17.28 30.14
N ASN A 448 -21.51 -18.46 29.95
CA ASN A 448 -22.77 -18.76 30.59
C ASN A 448 -22.45 -19.00 32.07
N ALA A 449 -22.75 -18.02 32.92
CA ALA A 449 -22.61 -18.17 34.37
C ALA A 449 -23.37 -19.40 34.89
N ASP A 450 -24.39 -19.87 34.16
CA ASP A 450 -25.10 -21.12 34.47
C ASP A 450 -24.26 -22.38 34.22
N LEU A 451 -23.31 -22.36 33.28
CA LEU A 451 -22.37 -23.47 33.04
C LEU A 451 -21.43 -23.63 34.24
N PHE A 452 -20.94 -22.51 34.77
CA PHE A 452 -20.13 -22.49 36.00
C PHE A 452 -20.97 -22.88 37.22
N ARG A 453 -22.20 -22.35 37.34
CA ARG A 453 -23.11 -22.72 38.45
C ARG A 453 -23.44 -24.21 38.47
N ARG A 454 -23.74 -24.81 37.31
CA ARG A 454 -24.03 -26.25 37.19
C ARG A 454 -22.86 -27.10 37.68
N HIS A 455 -21.63 -26.79 37.27
CA HIS A 455 -20.44 -27.52 37.72
C HIS A 455 -20.04 -27.23 39.18
N THR A 456 -20.33 -26.03 39.71
CA THR A 456 -20.11 -25.70 41.14
C THR A 456 -21.17 -26.25 42.09
N GLN A 457 -22.33 -26.68 41.58
CA GLN A 457 -23.38 -27.32 42.40
C GLN A 457 -23.19 -28.83 42.54
N GLU A 458 -22.56 -29.49 41.56
CA GLU A 458 -22.23 -30.93 41.61
C GLU A 458 -20.95 -31.22 42.41
N HIS A 459 -20.04 -30.26 42.55
CA HIS A 459 -18.80 -30.40 43.29
C HIS A 459 -18.72 -29.40 44.43
N GLN A 460 -18.34 -29.87 45.63
CA GLN A 460 -18.14 -28.99 46.80
C GLN A 460 -17.20 -27.83 46.43
N VAL A 461 -17.68 -26.61 46.65
CA VAL A 461 -17.01 -25.32 46.37
C VAL A 461 -15.57 -25.24 46.92
N ALA A 462 -15.20 -26.12 47.84
CA ALA A 462 -13.87 -26.23 48.42
C ALA A 462 -12.76 -26.68 47.45
N GLU A 463 -13.06 -27.27 46.28
CA GLU A 463 -12.04 -27.78 45.35
C GLU A 463 -11.78 -26.90 44.11
N LEU A 464 -12.54 -25.82 43.91
CA LEU A 464 -12.46 -24.95 42.73
C LEU A 464 -11.46 -23.79 42.89
N TRP A 465 -10.29 -24.06 43.46
CA TRP A 465 -9.31 -23.02 43.82
C TRP A 465 -8.56 -22.36 42.65
N GLN A 466 -8.93 -22.55 41.38
CA GLN A 466 -8.42 -21.79 40.23
C GLN A 466 -9.06 -22.30 38.91
N ALA A 467 -10.30 -21.94 38.67
CA ALA A 467 -11.06 -22.37 37.50
C ALA A 467 -10.95 -21.34 36.35
N PHE A 468 -9.86 -21.33 35.58
CA PHE A 468 -9.70 -20.34 34.50
C PHE A 468 -10.55 -20.71 33.27
N ALA A 469 -11.51 -19.85 32.91
CA ALA A 469 -12.20 -19.96 31.63
C ALA A 469 -11.32 -19.33 30.55
N PHE A 470 -10.85 -20.13 29.60
CA PHE A 470 -10.22 -19.63 28.38
C PHE A 470 -11.28 -19.49 27.30
N ILE A 471 -11.44 -18.31 26.70
CA ILE A 471 -12.09 -18.15 25.39
C ILE A 471 -11.01 -17.69 24.43
N GLY A 472 -10.50 -18.63 23.64
CA GLY A 472 -9.76 -18.32 22.43
C GLY A 472 -10.66 -18.66 21.26
N SER A 473 -11.06 -17.66 20.48
CA SER A 473 -11.64 -17.98 19.17
C SER A 473 -10.50 -18.53 18.33
N ARG A 474 -10.67 -19.77 17.86
CA ARG A 474 -9.70 -20.41 16.97
C ARG A 474 -9.46 -19.50 15.77
N ARG A 475 -8.20 -19.24 15.39
CA ARG A 475 -7.93 -18.79 14.03
C ARG A 475 -8.46 -19.91 13.14
N ALA A 476 -9.51 -19.65 12.38
CA ALA A 476 -9.92 -20.60 11.37
C ALA A 476 -8.68 -20.96 10.54
N ASN A 477 -8.43 -22.25 10.36
CA ASN A 477 -7.57 -22.68 9.28
C ASN A 477 -8.33 -22.30 8.00
N TYR A 478 -8.04 -21.14 7.44
CA TYR A 478 -8.46 -20.72 6.11
C TYR A 478 -7.22 -20.50 5.27
#